data_AF-A0A1J3F2U2-F1
#
_entry.id   AF-A0A1J3F2U2-F1
#
_cell.length_a   1.000
_cell.length_b   1.000
_cell.length_c   1.000
_cell.angle_alpha   90.00
_cell.angle_beta   90.00
_cell.angle_gamma   90.00
#
_symmetry.space_group_name_H-M   'P 1'
#
loop_
_entity.id
_entity.type
_entity.pdbx_description
1 polymer ?
#
loop_
_entity_poly.entity_id
_entity_poly.type
_entity_poly.pdbx_seq_one_letter_code
_entity_poly.pdbx_strand_id
1 'polypeptide(L)'
;QERDTIYLSVAGSVMVSSCSISLPLWALIFFALSLNPIEARGPVGLLAGKPPQRTASGGICASSVRIYGYKCEEHDVVTKDGYILNMQRIPEGRANTSGGSKRQPVLIQHGILVDGMSWLLNPADQNLPLILADQGFDVWMGNTRGTRFSRRHKSLDPNQRAFWDWTWDELVSFDLPAMFDHIHGLTGQKIHYLGHSLGTLIGFASFSEKGLVDKLHSAAMLSPVAYLSHMTTVIGDIAARSFLAEATAIIGVAEFNPKSGLVGAFIKAICLKAGIDCYDLLSVITGKNCCLNASTIDLFLANEPQSTSTKNMIHLSQTVRDKELRKYNYGSGKSNMKHYGQALPPAYNISAIPHDLPLFFSYGGLDCLADVTD
;
A
#
# COMPACT_ATOMS: atom_id res chain seq x y z
N GLN A 1 -26.81 61.89 -16.49
CA GLN A 1 -26.54 60.57 -17.09
C GLN A 1 -25.18 60.12 -16.55
N GLU A 2 -24.98 60.04 -15.24
CA GLU A 2 -25.47 58.95 -14.36
C GLU A 2 -25.21 57.56 -14.95
N ARG A 3 -24.12 56.94 -14.50
CA ARG A 3 -24.23 55.60 -13.92
C ARG A 3 -23.09 55.35 -12.92
N ASP A 4 -23.51 55.27 -11.68
CA ASP A 4 -22.78 54.90 -10.49
C ASP A 4 -22.22 53.47 -10.56
N THR A 5 -21.09 53.23 -9.89
CA THR A 5 -20.88 51.95 -9.22
C THR A 5 -20.22 52.21 -7.87
N ILE A 6 -20.92 51.69 -6.86
CA ILE A 6 -20.85 52.02 -5.45
C ILE A 6 -19.72 51.24 -4.78
N TYR A 7 -18.87 51.94 -4.01
CA TYR A 7 -18.06 51.35 -2.95
C TYR A 7 -18.93 51.24 -1.69
N LEU A 8 -18.99 50.05 -1.08
CA LEU A 8 -19.55 49.86 0.25
C LEU A 8 -18.70 48.86 1.04
N SER A 9 -17.96 49.41 2.00
CA SER A 9 -17.40 48.72 3.16
C SER A 9 -18.45 48.78 4.27
N VAL A 10 -18.85 47.63 4.83
CA VAL A 10 -19.35 47.53 6.21
C VAL A 10 -18.91 46.19 6.81
N ALA A 11 -18.42 46.29 8.04
CA ALA A 11 -17.83 45.26 8.87
C ALA A 11 -18.78 44.18 9.37
N GLY A 12 -18.19 43.04 9.74
CA GLY A 12 -18.50 42.32 10.98
C GLY A 12 -19.66 41.34 10.96
N SER A 13 -19.31 40.04 10.97
CA SER A 13 -19.95 39.10 11.90
C SER A 13 -18.99 37.96 12.23
N VAL A 14 -18.78 37.83 13.54
CA VAL A 14 -17.96 36.88 14.27
C VAL A 14 -18.40 35.45 13.94
N MET A 15 -17.49 34.62 13.41
CA MET A 15 -17.68 33.17 13.39
C MET A 15 -17.31 32.63 14.77
N VAL A 16 -18.35 32.30 15.53
CA VAL A 16 -18.29 31.83 16.91
C VAL A 16 -17.68 30.42 16.97
N SER A 17 -16.58 30.35 17.73
CA SER A 17 -16.17 29.28 18.64
C SER A 17 -16.28 27.81 18.19
N SER A 18 -15.10 27.23 17.97
CA SER A 18 -14.62 26.00 18.60
C SER A 18 -15.64 25.30 19.50
N CYS A 19 -16.25 24.21 19.03
CA CYS A 19 -16.86 23.22 19.89
C CYS A 19 -15.87 22.07 20.04
N SER A 20 -14.98 22.22 21.03
CA SER A 20 -14.16 21.12 21.54
C SER A 20 -15.09 20.12 22.23
N ILE A 21 -15.64 19.18 21.46
CA ILE A 21 -16.33 18.02 22.02
C ILE A 21 -15.25 17.10 22.57
N SER A 22 -15.24 16.92 23.89
CA SER A 22 -14.22 16.17 24.61
C SER A 22 -14.19 14.69 24.18
N LEU A 23 -12.99 14.10 24.20
CA LEU A 23 -12.68 12.69 23.91
C LEU A 23 -13.68 11.64 24.42
N PRO A 24 -14.37 11.79 25.59
CA PRO A 24 -15.28 10.76 26.08
C PRO A 24 -16.51 10.53 25.19
N LEU A 25 -16.97 11.54 24.45
CA LEU A 25 -18.20 11.44 23.67
C LEU A 25 -18.03 10.55 22.43
N TRP A 26 -16.84 10.56 21.82
CA TRP A 26 -16.51 9.70 20.70
C TRP A 26 -16.41 8.23 21.12
N ALA A 27 -15.77 7.95 22.26
CA ALA A 27 -15.69 6.60 22.82
C ALA A 27 -17.08 6.04 23.17
N LEU A 28 -17.99 6.89 23.69
CA LEU A 28 -19.36 6.51 24.01
C LEU A 28 -20.22 6.24 22.76
N ILE A 29 -20.08 7.03 21.69
CA ILE A 29 -20.78 6.79 20.41
C ILE A 29 -20.28 5.49 19.78
N PHE A 30 -18.97 5.22 19.83
CA PHE A 30 -18.39 3.96 19.36
C PHE A 30 -18.87 2.75 20.17
N PHE A 31 -18.98 2.87 21.49
CA PHE A 31 -19.50 1.80 22.37
C PHE A 31 -21.01 1.56 22.17
N ALA A 32 -21.78 2.61 21.86
CA ALA A 32 -23.21 2.49 21.57
C ALA A 32 -23.50 1.82 20.21
N LEU A 33 -22.62 2.03 19.21
CA LEU A 33 -22.75 1.42 17.88
C LEU A 33 -22.27 -0.04 17.83
N SER A 34 -21.38 -0.47 18.75
CA SER A 34 -20.92 -1.87 18.83
C SER A 34 -21.87 -2.81 19.58
N LEU A 35 -22.86 -2.26 20.31
CA LEU A 35 -23.82 -3.04 21.11
C LEU A 35 -25.12 -3.37 20.36
N ASN A 36 -25.36 -2.81 19.17
CA ASN A 36 -26.56 -3.10 18.39
C ASN A 36 -26.22 -3.98 17.17
N PRO A 37 -26.57 -5.27 17.18
CA PRO A 37 -26.52 -6.06 15.96
C PRO A 37 -27.60 -5.54 15.01
N ILE A 38 -27.19 -4.80 13.97
CA ILE A 38 -28.10 -4.45 12.89
C ILE A 38 -28.34 -5.74 12.08
N GLU A 39 -29.42 -6.44 12.39
CA GLU A 39 -30.02 -7.43 11.49
C GLU A 39 -30.52 -6.69 10.24
N ALA A 40 -29.91 -6.97 9.09
CA ALA A 40 -30.44 -6.57 7.80
C ALA A 40 -30.93 -7.80 7.04
N ARG A 41 -32.26 -8.00 7.03
CA ARG A 41 -32.97 -8.85 6.06
C ARG A 41 -33.18 -8.08 4.75
N GLY A 42 -32.86 -8.68 3.61
CA GLY A 42 -33.21 -8.19 2.27
C GLY A 42 -32.61 -9.08 1.17
N PRO A 43 -33.31 -9.32 0.04
CA PRO A 43 -33.32 -10.63 -0.63
C PRO A 43 -32.10 -10.93 -1.52
N VAL A 44 -31.75 -12.21 -1.53
CA VAL A 44 -30.77 -12.84 -2.43
C VAL A 44 -31.32 -12.83 -3.86
N GLY A 45 -30.73 -12.00 -4.73
CA GLY A 45 -30.88 -12.10 -6.18
C GLY A 45 -29.85 -13.05 -6.75
N LEU A 46 -30.30 -14.24 -7.13
CA LEU A 46 -29.51 -15.26 -7.83
C LEU A 46 -29.53 -15.01 -9.34
N LEU A 47 -28.43 -15.35 -10.02
CA LEU A 47 -28.24 -15.59 -11.47
C LEU A 47 -27.67 -14.45 -12.34
N ALA A 48 -26.33 -14.35 -12.32
CA ALA A 48 -25.52 -14.25 -13.54
C ALA A 48 -24.24 -15.07 -13.30
N GLY A 49 -23.83 -15.88 -14.28
CA GLY A 49 -22.79 -16.90 -14.13
C GLY A 49 -21.52 -16.38 -13.46
N LYS A 50 -21.10 -17.02 -12.36
CA LYS A 50 -19.85 -16.72 -11.68
C LYS A 50 -18.68 -16.82 -12.68
N PRO A 51 -17.85 -15.78 -12.86
CA PRO A 51 -16.54 -15.95 -13.48
C PRO A 51 -15.79 -17.04 -12.70
N PRO A 52 -14.88 -17.81 -13.35
CA PRO A 52 -14.16 -18.89 -12.67
C PRO A 52 -13.48 -18.31 -11.43
N GLN A 53 -13.98 -18.74 -10.28
CA GLN A 53 -13.46 -18.36 -8.98
C GLN A 53 -12.05 -18.96 -8.92
N ARG A 54 -11.01 -18.16 -9.16
CA ARG A 54 -9.61 -18.55 -8.97
C ARG A 54 -9.37 -18.70 -7.46
N THR A 55 -9.99 -19.71 -6.85
CA THR A 55 -9.70 -20.10 -5.48
C THR A 55 -8.29 -20.64 -5.47
N ALA A 56 -7.41 -19.99 -4.70
CA ALA A 56 -5.96 -20.23 -4.65
C ALA A 56 -5.57 -21.57 -4.02
N SER A 57 -6.09 -22.70 -4.51
CA SER A 57 -5.52 -24.01 -4.24
C SER A 57 -4.22 -24.13 -5.06
N GLY A 58 -3.12 -23.57 -4.55
CA GLY A 58 -1.78 -23.74 -5.14
C GLY A 58 -0.87 -22.51 -5.25
N GLY A 59 -1.19 -21.38 -4.60
CA GLY A 59 -0.36 -20.16 -4.64
C GLY A 59 -0.51 -19.35 -5.93
N ILE A 60 0.19 -18.21 -6.02
CA ILE A 60 0.10 -17.28 -7.16
C ILE A 60 0.57 -17.97 -8.45
N CYS A 61 1.66 -18.75 -8.35
CA CYS A 61 2.22 -19.44 -9.50
C CYS A 61 1.21 -20.40 -10.16
N ALA A 62 0.53 -21.21 -9.37
CA ALA A 62 -0.43 -22.16 -9.91
C ALA A 62 -1.70 -21.47 -10.43
N SER A 63 -2.22 -20.46 -9.73
CA SER A 63 -3.51 -19.86 -10.06
C SER A 63 -3.46 -18.84 -11.19
N SER A 64 -2.33 -18.17 -11.41
CA SER A 64 -2.29 -16.96 -12.24
C SER A 64 -1.10 -16.87 -13.20
N VAL A 65 -0.11 -17.77 -13.10
CA VAL A 65 1.06 -17.79 -14.00
C VAL A 65 1.08 -19.05 -14.86
N ARG A 66 1.09 -20.23 -14.24
CA ARG A 66 1.18 -21.53 -14.95
C ARG A 66 -0.03 -21.80 -15.85
N ILE A 67 -1.19 -21.24 -15.53
CA ILE A 67 -2.40 -21.32 -16.36
C ILE A 67 -2.20 -20.73 -17.76
N TYR A 68 -1.24 -19.81 -17.93
CA TYR A 68 -0.90 -19.21 -19.21
C TYR A 68 0.30 -19.88 -19.89
N GLY A 69 0.82 -20.98 -19.32
CA GLY A 69 1.94 -21.75 -19.88
C GLY A 69 3.34 -21.25 -19.50
N TYR A 70 3.46 -20.31 -18.56
CA TYR A 70 4.76 -19.85 -18.05
C TYR A 70 5.30 -20.77 -16.97
N LYS A 71 6.62 -20.88 -16.88
CA LYS A 71 7.29 -21.45 -15.69
C LYS A 71 7.16 -20.47 -14.53
N CYS A 72 7.02 -20.99 -13.32
CA CYS A 72 6.91 -20.17 -12.12
C CYS A 72 7.45 -20.91 -10.91
N GLU A 73 8.23 -20.23 -10.09
CA GLU A 73 8.80 -20.71 -8.83
C GLU A 73 8.27 -19.84 -7.68
N GLU A 74 8.08 -20.43 -6.49
CA GLU A 74 7.77 -19.70 -5.27
C GLU A 74 8.95 -19.84 -4.31
N HIS A 75 9.41 -18.72 -3.78
CA HIS A 75 10.60 -18.61 -2.94
C HIS A 75 10.22 -18.03 -1.58
N ASP A 76 10.61 -18.74 -0.53
CA ASP A 76 10.48 -18.23 0.85
C ASP A 76 11.75 -17.47 1.23
N VAL A 77 11.60 -16.17 1.48
CA VAL A 77 12.67 -15.26 1.88
C VAL A 77 12.47 -14.86 3.33
N VAL A 78 13.47 -15.11 4.17
CA VAL A 78 13.41 -14.79 5.58
C VAL A 78 14.09 -13.46 5.85
N THR A 79 13.36 -12.52 6.42
CA THR A 79 13.90 -11.23 6.86
C THR A 79 14.76 -11.37 8.11
N LYS A 80 15.63 -10.38 8.38
CA LYS A 80 16.49 -10.38 9.57
C LYS A 80 15.70 -10.45 10.88
N ASP A 81 14.52 -9.83 10.92
CA ASP A 81 13.63 -9.82 12.07
C ASP A 81 12.69 -11.04 12.14
N GLY A 82 12.71 -11.91 11.12
CA GLY A 82 12.12 -13.26 11.19
C GLY A 82 10.81 -13.47 10.44
N TYR A 83 10.31 -12.47 9.69
CA TYR A 83 9.19 -12.65 8.77
C TYR A 83 9.60 -13.56 7.62
N ILE A 84 8.66 -14.35 7.13
CA ILE A 84 8.85 -15.24 5.98
C ILE A 84 8.00 -14.70 4.84
N LEU A 85 8.66 -14.04 3.91
CA LEU A 85 8.08 -13.43 2.72
C LEU A 85 8.01 -14.47 1.62
N ASN A 86 6.92 -14.48 0.86
CA ASN A 86 6.78 -15.33 -0.31
C ASN A 86 6.99 -14.50 -1.57
N MET A 87 7.91 -14.91 -2.43
CA MET A 87 8.18 -14.26 -3.72
C MET A 87 7.88 -15.21 -4.86
N GLN A 88 7.30 -14.69 -5.94
CA GLN A 88 7.12 -15.45 -7.17
C GLN A 88 8.22 -15.09 -8.15
N ARG A 89 8.72 -16.09 -8.87
CA ARG A 89 9.69 -15.90 -9.95
C ARG A 89 9.18 -16.52 -11.24
N ILE A 90 9.19 -15.72 -12.31
CA ILE A 90 8.98 -16.16 -13.69
C ILE A 90 10.35 -16.06 -14.37
N PRO A 91 11.11 -17.18 -14.42
CA PRO A 91 12.50 -17.14 -14.88
C PRO A 91 12.62 -16.88 -16.38
N GLU A 92 11.55 -17.10 -17.16
CA GLU A 92 11.53 -16.91 -18.60
C GLU A 92 10.12 -16.80 -19.20
N GLY A 93 10.05 -16.17 -20.37
CA GLY A 93 8.88 -16.15 -21.24
C GLY A 93 8.56 -17.51 -21.87
N ARG A 94 7.41 -17.58 -22.55
CA ARG A 94 6.88 -18.85 -23.10
C ARG A 94 7.69 -19.39 -24.28
N ALA A 95 8.11 -18.49 -25.16
CA ALA A 95 9.05 -18.83 -26.22
C ALA A 95 10.45 -18.83 -25.61
N ASN A 96 11.15 -19.96 -25.66
CA ASN A 96 12.53 -20.09 -25.17
C ASN A 96 13.49 -19.32 -26.11
N THR A 97 13.42 -17.99 -26.06
CA THR A 97 14.11 -17.08 -26.99
C THR A 97 15.51 -16.69 -26.53
N SER A 98 15.87 -16.92 -25.26
CA SER A 98 17.23 -16.67 -24.81
C SER A 98 18.08 -17.90 -25.08
N GLY A 99 18.97 -17.83 -26.07
CA GLY A 99 19.97 -18.86 -26.35
C GLY A 99 21.03 -19.01 -25.26
N GLY A 100 20.64 -19.22 -24.00
CA GLY A 100 21.53 -19.51 -22.87
C GLY A 100 22.13 -18.31 -22.12
N SER A 101 21.78 -17.06 -22.46
CA SER A 101 22.25 -15.88 -21.71
C SER A 101 21.52 -15.74 -20.36
N LYS A 102 22.25 -15.28 -19.32
CA LYS A 102 21.64 -14.94 -18.04
C LYS A 102 20.70 -13.76 -18.24
N ARG A 103 19.42 -13.95 -17.91
CA ARG A 103 18.40 -12.91 -18.00
C ARG A 103 18.55 -11.92 -16.84
N GLN A 104 18.37 -10.64 -17.15
CA GLN A 104 18.50 -9.55 -16.18
C GLN A 104 17.32 -9.58 -15.20
N PRO A 105 17.54 -9.58 -13.87
CA PRO A 105 16.44 -9.67 -12.92
C PRO A 105 15.69 -8.34 -12.75
N VAL A 106 14.37 -8.44 -12.61
CA VAL A 106 13.46 -7.34 -12.29
C VAL A 106 12.65 -7.72 -11.05
N LEU A 107 12.68 -6.90 -10.00
CA LEU A 107 11.80 -7.02 -8.85
C LEU A 107 10.63 -6.04 -8.97
N ILE A 108 9.42 -6.58 -9.00
CA ILE A 108 8.16 -5.85 -9.03
C ILE A 108 7.54 -5.85 -7.63
N GLN A 109 7.27 -4.66 -7.11
CA GLN A 109 6.82 -4.44 -5.75
C GLN A 109 5.47 -3.70 -5.74
N HIS A 110 4.49 -4.31 -5.08
CA HIS A 110 3.13 -3.80 -4.95
C HIS A 110 3.01 -2.64 -3.95
N GLY A 111 1.83 -2.00 -3.94
CA GLY A 111 1.48 -0.91 -3.04
C GLY A 111 0.87 -1.33 -1.70
N ILE A 112 0.25 -0.39 -1.00
CA ILE A 112 -0.46 -0.65 0.26
C ILE A 112 -1.79 -1.37 0.01
N LEU A 113 -2.19 -2.28 0.91
CA LEU A 113 -3.45 -3.04 0.83
C LEU A 113 -3.63 -3.86 -0.45
N VAL A 114 -2.55 -4.20 -1.13
CA VAL A 114 -2.54 -5.15 -2.27
C VAL A 114 -1.40 -6.14 -2.08
N ASP A 115 -1.34 -7.19 -2.90
CA ASP A 115 -0.19 -8.10 -2.97
C ASP A 115 0.27 -8.35 -4.42
N GLY A 116 1.18 -9.31 -4.62
CA GLY A 116 1.71 -9.69 -5.91
C GLY A 116 0.66 -10.18 -6.91
N MET A 117 -0.52 -10.62 -6.45
CA MET A 117 -1.62 -11.05 -7.31
C MET A 117 -2.17 -9.90 -8.15
N SER A 118 -2.10 -8.67 -7.65
CA SER A 118 -2.57 -7.46 -8.35
C SER A 118 -1.93 -7.27 -9.74
N TRP A 119 -0.72 -7.78 -9.94
CA TRP A 119 0.00 -7.72 -11.23
C TRP A 119 -0.43 -8.78 -12.26
N LEU A 120 -1.30 -9.71 -11.87
CA LEU A 120 -1.65 -10.92 -12.65
C LEU A 120 -3.16 -11.09 -12.87
N LEU A 121 -3.93 -10.03 -12.65
CA LEU A 121 -5.39 -10.05 -12.76
C LEU A 121 -5.88 -9.96 -14.21
N ASN A 122 -5.05 -9.51 -15.16
CA ASN A 122 -5.45 -9.34 -16.55
C ASN A 122 -5.18 -10.61 -17.38
N PRO A 123 -5.59 -10.62 -18.67
CA PRO A 123 -5.07 -11.56 -19.66
C PRO A 123 -3.54 -11.49 -19.76
N ALA A 124 -2.93 -12.56 -20.28
CA ALA A 124 -1.47 -12.73 -20.23
C ALA A 124 -0.68 -11.60 -20.92
N ASP A 125 -1.19 -11.12 -22.05
CA ASP A 125 -0.63 -10.04 -22.87
C ASP A 125 -0.79 -8.64 -22.26
N GLN A 126 -1.48 -8.52 -21.12
CA GLN A 126 -1.69 -7.27 -20.38
C GLN A 126 -1.10 -7.32 -18.96
N ASN A 127 -0.58 -8.46 -18.52
CA ASN A 127 0.10 -8.59 -17.24
C ASN A 127 1.56 -8.22 -17.38
N LEU A 128 1.97 -7.11 -16.78
CA LEU A 128 3.34 -6.61 -16.82
C LEU A 128 4.42 -7.68 -16.50
N PRO A 129 4.26 -8.54 -15.47
CA PRO A 129 5.27 -9.58 -15.20
C PRO A 129 5.44 -10.57 -16.36
N LEU A 130 4.34 -10.92 -17.04
CA LEU A 130 4.35 -11.89 -18.14
C LEU A 130 4.91 -11.27 -19.42
N ILE A 131 4.58 -10.00 -19.68
CA ILE A 131 5.16 -9.21 -20.77
C ILE A 131 6.67 -9.10 -20.59
N LEU A 132 7.16 -8.76 -19.39
CA LEU A 132 8.60 -8.66 -19.11
C LEU A 132 9.31 -10.01 -19.28
N ALA A 133 8.69 -11.11 -18.85
CA ALA A 133 9.24 -12.45 -19.06
C ALA A 133 9.38 -12.78 -20.57
N ASP A 134 8.36 -12.47 -21.37
CA ASP A 134 8.40 -12.63 -22.83
C ASP A 134 9.43 -11.69 -23.50
N GLN A 135 9.74 -10.54 -22.89
CA GLN A 135 10.83 -9.64 -23.30
C GLN A 135 12.23 -10.07 -22.78
N GLY A 136 12.34 -11.22 -22.12
CA GLY A 136 13.63 -11.81 -21.75
C GLY A 136 14.17 -11.41 -20.38
N PHE A 137 13.34 -10.87 -19.48
CA PHE A 137 13.72 -10.61 -18.09
C PHE A 137 13.51 -11.84 -17.18
N ASP A 138 14.29 -11.92 -16.10
CA ASP A 138 14.03 -12.83 -14.96
C ASP A 138 13.15 -12.08 -13.95
N VAL A 139 11.85 -12.36 -13.94
CA VAL A 139 10.87 -11.51 -13.26
C VAL A 139 10.56 -12.04 -11.87
N TRP A 140 10.70 -11.18 -10.88
CA TRP A 140 10.39 -11.45 -9.48
C TRP A 140 9.25 -10.55 -9.01
N MET A 141 8.30 -11.12 -8.28
CA MET A 141 7.21 -10.38 -7.64
C MET A 141 7.33 -10.54 -6.12
N GLY A 142 7.49 -9.43 -5.41
CA GLY A 142 7.65 -9.40 -3.97
C GLY A 142 6.30 -9.22 -3.26
N ASN A 143 6.07 -9.98 -2.17
CA ASN A 143 4.95 -9.77 -1.26
C ASN A 143 5.47 -9.30 0.11
N THR A 144 4.99 -8.14 0.59
CA THR A 144 5.42 -7.60 1.89
C THR A 144 4.77 -8.35 3.06
N ARG A 145 5.42 -8.32 4.22
CA ARG A 145 4.91 -8.91 5.47
C ARG A 145 3.44 -8.56 5.74
N GLY A 146 2.69 -9.55 6.22
CA GLY A 146 1.27 -9.39 6.61
C GLY A 146 0.25 -9.55 5.48
N THR A 147 0.67 -9.47 4.21
CA THR A 147 -0.17 -9.86 3.06
C THR A 147 -0.49 -11.36 3.09
N ARG A 148 -1.52 -11.79 2.35
CA ARG A 148 -1.98 -13.19 2.31
C ARG A 148 -0.84 -14.21 2.13
N PHE A 149 0.11 -13.93 1.23
CA PHE A 149 1.20 -14.85 0.90
C PHE A 149 2.43 -14.71 1.83
N SER A 150 2.55 -13.59 2.55
CA SER A 150 3.67 -13.29 3.47
C SER A 150 3.20 -13.11 4.93
N ARG A 151 2.19 -13.88 5.35
CA ARG A 151 1.63 -13.85 6.71
C ARG A 151 2.24 -14.93 7.62
N ARG A 152 3.57 -15.00 7.67
CA ARG A 152 4.32 -15.99 8.45
C ARG A 152 5.53 -15.37 9.14
N HIS A 153 5.92 -15.95 10.27
CA HIS A 153 7.10 -15.57 11.04
C HIS A 153 7.75 -16.81 11.63
N LYS A 154 9.04 -16.75 11.93
CA LYS A 154 9.78 -17.82 12.63
C LYS A 154 9.31 -18.11 14.06
N SER A 155 8.56 -17.21 14.67
CA SER A 155 8.28 -17.23 16.12
C SER A 155 7.00 -16.53 16.54
N LEU A 156 6.53 -15.53 15.78
CA LEU A 156 5.32 -14.77 16.09
C LEU A 156 4.11 -15.38 15.38
N ASP A 157 2.99 -15.45 16.09
CA ASP A 157 1.71 -15.88 15.55
C ASP A 157 0.96 -14.66 14.95
N PRO A 158 0.45 -14.74 13.71
CA PRO A 158 -0.36 -13.67 13.09
C PRO A 158 -1.64 -13.26 13.85
N ASN A 159 -2.07 -14.03 14.84
CA ASN A 159 -3.17 -13.69 15.75
C ASN A 159 -2.72 -12.82 16.93
N GLN A 160 -1.41 -12.62 17.13
CA GLN A 160 -0.85 -11.82 18.21
C GLN A 160 -0.50 -10.41 17.74
N ARG A 161 -0.67 -9.43 18.63
CA ARG A 161 -0.35 -8.02 18.33
C ARG A 161 1.11 -7.81 17.92
N ALA A 162 2.04 -8.57 18.49
CA ALA A 162 3.47 -8.47 18.19
C ALA A 162 3.80 -8.77 16.72
N PHE A 163 3.03 -9.63 16.04
CA PHE A 163 3.20 -9.89 14.60
C PHE A 163 2.85 -8.67 13.73
N TRP A 164 2.08 -7.71 14.27
CA TRP A 164 1.65 -6.53 13.53
C TRP A 164 2.36 -5.25 14.02
N ASP A 165 3.39 -5.37 14.86
CA ASP A 165 4.13 -4.22 15.40
C ASP A 165 5.22 -3.72 14.45
N TRP A 166 4.85 -3.38 13.21
CA TRP A 166 5.75 -2.91 12.16
C TRP A 166 5.09 -1.81 11.33
N THR A 167 5.89 -1.06 10.58
CA THR A 167 5.50 -0.01 9.63
C THR A 167 6.30 -0.15 8.33
N TRP A 168 6.15 0.80 7.41
CA TRP A 168 6.98 0.86 6.21
C TRP A 168 8.47 1.06 6.51
N ASP A 169 8.87 1.50 7.72
CA ASP A 169 10.27 1.50 8.16
C ASP A 169 10.89 0.10 8.14
N GLU A 170 10.14 -0.90 8.62
CA GLU A 170 10.59 -2.29 8.61
C GLU A 170 10.59 -2.88 7.20
N LEU A 171 9.72 -2.41 6.31
CA LEU A 171 9.76 -2.82 4.90
C LEU A 171 11.05 -2.35 4.23
N VAL A 172 11.49 -1.13 4.53
CA VAL A 172 12.76 -0.53 4.09
C VAL A 172 13.96 -1.24 4.73
N SER A 173 13.88 -1.50 6.03
CA SER A 173 15.03 -2.01 6.81
C SER A 173 15.25 -3.51 6.64
N PHE A 174 14.20 -4.27 6.33
CA PHE A 174 14.22 -5.73 6.39
C PHE A 174 13.62 -6.42 5.15
N ASP A 175 12.42 -6.05 4.70
CA ASP A 175 11.77 -6.78 3.59
C ASP A 175 12.52 -6.56 2.28
N LEU A 176 12.64 -5.30 1.83
CA LEU A 176 13.23 -5.01 0.53
C LEU A 176 14.70 -5.44 0.45
N PRO A 177 15.56 -5.21 1.47
CA PRO A 177 16.91 -5.75 1.49
C PRO A 177 16.95 -7.28 1.42
N ALA A 178 16.07 -8.00 2.13
CA ALA A 178 16.06 -9.47 2.08
C ALA A 178 15.65 -9.99 0.69
N MET A 179 14.69 -9.35 0.03
CA MET A 179 14.32 -9.67 -1.35
C MET A 179 15.47 -9.41 -2.32
N PHE A 180 16.15 -8.27 -2.21
CA PHE A 180 17.32 -7.94 -3.03
C PHE A 180 18.48 -8.91 -2.79
N ASP A 181 18.78 -9.25 -1.53
CA ASP A 181 19.83 -10.19 -1.15
C ASP A 181 19.57 -11.58 -1.73
N HIS A 182 18.31 -12.04 -1.68
CA HIS A 182 17.90 -13.33 -2.25
C HIS A 182 18.12 -13.38 -3.76
N ILE A 183 17.58 -12.39 -4.50
CA ILE A 183 17.72 -12.32 -5.95
C ILE A 183 19.18 -12.17 -6.36
N HIS A 184 19.92 -11.26 -5.71
CA HIS A 184 21.33 -11.02 -6.00
C HIS A 184 22.19 -12.26 -5.70
N GLY A 185 21.93 -12.95 -4.58
CA GLY A 185 22.64 -14.17 -4.21
C GLY A 185 22.42 -15.32 -5.20
N LEU A 186 21.21 -15.45 -5.77
CA LEU A 186 20.91 -16.47 -6.78
C LEU A 186 21.45 -16.13 -8.17
N THR A 187 21.40 -14.86 -8.56
CA THR A 187 21.68 -14.44 -9.95
C THR A 187 23.10 -13.91 -10.16
N GLY A 188 23.69 -13.31 -9.12
CA GLY A 188 24.93 -12.54 -9.17
C GLY A 188 24.80 -11.21 -9.92
N GLN A 189 23.58 -10.75 -10.23
CA GLN A 189 23.32 -9.57 -11.06
C GLN A 189 22.75 -8.43 -10.21
N LYS A 190 22.95 -7.19 -10.67
CA LYS A 190 22.15 -6.04 -10.19
C LYS A 190 20.71 -6.20 -10.63
N ILE A 191 19.76 -5.53 -9.99
CA ILE A 191 18.32 -5.76 -10.14
C ILE A 191 17.66 -4.48 -10.65
N HIS A 192 16.77 -4.59 -11.63
CA HIS A 192 15.83 -3.50 -11.93
C HIS A 192 14.70 -3.51 -10.90
N TYR A 193 14.40 -2.36 -10.30
CA TYR A 193 13.27 -2.23 -9.39
C TYR A 193 12.07 -1.64 -10.11
N LEU A 194 10.89 -2.16 -9.84
CA LEU A 194 9.64 -1.53 -10.23
C LEU A 194 8.72 -1.45 -9.02
N GLY A 195 8.44 -0.22 -8.57
CA GLY A 195 7.55 0.02 -7.44
C GLY A 195 6.24 0.65 -7.90
N HIS A 196 5.14 0.31 -7.21
CA HIS A 196 3.87 1.02 -7.33
C HIS A 196 3.39 1.54 -5.98
N SER A 197 2.95 2.81 -5.91
CA SER A 197 2.38 3.41 -4.71
C SER A 197 3.31 3.25 -3.49
N LEU A 198 2.90 2.59 -2.39
CA LEU A 198 3.80 2.30 -1.26
C LEU A 198 5.10 1.59 -1.67
N GLY A 199 5.09 0.80 -2.75
CA GLY A 199 6.29 0.21 -3.33
C GLY A 199 7.32 1.26 -3.75
N THR A 200 6.91 2.42 -4.26
CA THR A 200 7.86 3.49 -4.60
C THR A 200 8.41 4.16 -3.36
N LEU A 201 7.57 4.39 -2.34
CA LEU A 201 7.98 4.97 -1.05
C LEU A 201 9.12 4.16 -0.42
N ILE A 202 8.91 2.85 -0.28
CA ILE A 202 9.93 1.96 0.29
C ILE A 202 11.15 1.85 -0.63
N GLY A 203 10.97 2.00 -1.95
CA GLY A 203 12.05 2.11 -2.92
C GLY A 203 12.92 3.33 -2.65
N PHE A 204 12.35 4.54 -2.70
CA PHE A 204 13.08 5.80 -2.46
C PHE A 204 13.79 5.81 -1.10
N ALA A 205 13.08 5.42 -0.03
CA ALA A 205 13.66 5.34 1.30
C ALA A 205 14.84 4.35 1.34
N SER A 206 14.70 3.16 0.73
CA SER A 206 15.81 2.19 0.69
C SER A 206 16.97 2.63 -0.20
N PHE A 207 16.72 3.37 -1.29
CA PHE A 207 17.76 3.88 -2.18
C PHE A 207 18.58 5.01 -1.52
N SER A 208 17.96 5.71 -0.56
CA SER A 208 18.64 6.72 0.27
C SER A 208 19.52 6.12 1.37
N GLU A 209 19.34 4.83 1.65
CA GLU A 209 20.08 4.09 2.67
C GLU A 209 21.27 3.33 2.03
N LYS A 210 22.30 3.07 2.83
CA LYS A 210 23.52 2.41 2.32
C LYS A 210 23.28 0.92 2.01
N GLY A 211 23.88 0.45 0.91
CA GLY A 211 24.06 -0.98 0.61
C GLY A 211 23.02 -1.63 -0.31
N LEU A 212 21.79 -1.10 -0.41
CA LEU A 212 20.81 -1.63 -1.38
C LEU A 212 21.15 -1.17 -2.80
N VAL A 213 21.59 0.07 -2.95
CA VAL A 213 21.95 0.67 -4.25
C VAL A 213 23.09 -0.06 -4.96
N ASP A 214 23.99 -0.73 -4.23
CA ASP A 214 25.06 -1.55 -4.82
C ASP A 214 24.52 -2.72 -5.65
N LYS A 215 23.28 -3.16 -5.35
CA LYS A 215 22.57 -4.24 -6.04
C LYS A 215 21.49 -3.71 -6.98
N LEU A 216 21.30 -2.40 -7.08
CA LEU A 216 20.30 -1.77 -7.92
C LEU A 216 20.90 -1.40 -9.28
N HIS A 217 20.20 -1.73 -10.37
CA HIS A 217 20.58 -1.36 -11.73
C HIS A 217 19.87 -0.09 -12.20
N SER A 218 18.53 -0.06 -12.07
CA SER A 218 17.69 1.12 -12.32
C SER A 218 16.35 0.92 -11.62
N ALA A 219 15.51 1.96 -11.56
CA ALA A 219 14.17 1.83 -11.01
C ALA A 219 13.08 2.49 -11.88
N ALA A 220 11.91 1.89 -11.90
CA ALA A 220 10.67 2.44 -12.45
C ALA A 220 9.67 2.66 -11.31
N MET A 221 9.14 3.88 -11.21
CA MET A 221 8.27 4.32 -10.12
C MET A 221 6.90 4.67 -10.70
N LEU A 222 5.92 3.80 -10.45
CA LEU A 222 4.55 3.91 -10.96
C LEU A 222 3.62 4.47 -9.88
N SER A 223 2.88 5.54 -10.20
CA SER A 223 2.14 6.35 -9.22
C SER A 223 3.00 6.61 -7.97
N PRO A 224 4.15 7.30 -8.14
CA PRO A 224 5.15 7.44 -7.10
C PRO A 224 4.58 8.16 -5.88
N VAL A 225 4.56 7.45 -4.76
CA VAL A 225 4.39 8.04 -3.44
C VAL A 225 5.78 8.30 -2.87
N ALA A 226 6.12 9.57 -2.72
CA ALA A 226 7.28 10.04 -1.95
C ALA A 226 6.79 10.97 -0.85
N TYR A 227 6.07 12.02 -1.21
CA TYR A 227 5.28 12.81 -0.26
C TYR A 227 3.81 12.44 -0.40
N LEU A 228 3.05 12.64 0.67
CA LEU A 228 1.59 12.46 0.69
C LEU A 228 0.89 13.76 1.13
N SER A 229 1.58 14.88 0.95
CA SER A 229 1.22 16.16 1.55
C SER A 229 0.15 16.93 0.77
N HIS A 230 -0.09 16.53 -0.48
CA HIS A 230 -1.07 17.11 -1.40
C HIS A 230 -2.13 16.10 -1.85
N MET A 231 -2.27 14.95 -1.17
CA MET A 231 -3.33 13.99 -1.50
C MET A 231 -4.71 14.68 -1.47
N THR A 232 -5.51 14.42 -2.48
CA THR A 232 -6.88 14.95 -2.60
C THR A 232 -7.94 13.93 -2.20
N THR A 233 -7.51 12.72 -1.83
CA THR A 233 -8.38 11.64 -1.37
C THR A 233 -9.14 12.05 -0.11
N VAL A 234 -10.44 12.27 -0.23
CA VAL A 234 -11.31 12.72 0.89
C VAL A 234 -11.24 11.77 2.09
N ILE A 235 -11.27 10.46 1.87
CA ILE A 235 -11.16 9.47 2.96
C ILE A 235 -9.75 9.48 3.55
N GLY A 236 -8.71 9.60 2.74
CA GLY A 236 -7.31 9.59 3.16
C GLY A 236 -6.95 10.83 3.98
N ASP A 237 -7.39 12.01 3.54
CA ASP A 237 -7.19 13.28 4.26
C ASP A 237 -7.96 13.28 5.58
N ILE A 238 -9.25 12.89 5.57
CA ILE A 238 -10.04 12.77 6.81
C ILE A 238 -9.42 11.73 7.75
N ALA A 239 -9.02 10.56 7.24
CA ALA A 239 -8.37 9.50 8.02
C ALA A 239 -7.08 10.01 8.67
N ALA A 240 -6.23 10.69 7.91
CA ALA A 240 -4.96 11.24 8.38
C ALA A 240 -5.16 12.35 9.43
N ARG A 241 -6.18 13.20 9.26
CA ARG A 241 -6.49 14.32 10.17
C ARG A 241 -7.31 13.93 11.39
N SER A 242 -8.14 12.90 11.30
CA SER A 242 -9.06 12.48 12.39
C SER A 242 -8.36 11.68 13.49
N PHE A 243 -7.03 11.73 13.61
CA PHE A 243 -6.26 11.02 14.62
C PHE A 243 -6.62 9.52 14.71
N LEU A 244 -6.75 8.86 13.55
CA LEU A 244 -6.88 7.40 13.48
C LEU A 244 -5.86 6.66 14.36
N ALA A 245 -4.69 7.28 14.53
CA ALA A 245 -3.60 6.88 15.41
C ALA A 245 -3.97 6.71 16.88
N GLU A 246 -4.78 7.61 17.44
CA GLU A 246 -5.22 7.49 18.83
C GLU A 246 -6.46 6.61 18.89
N ALA A 247 -7.45 6.84 18.03
CA ALA A 247 -8.71 6.09 18.07
C ALA A 247 -8.52 4.57 17.88
N THR A 248 -7.70 4.12 16.91
CA THR A 248 -7.53 2.67 16.64
C THR A 248 -6.49 1.99 17.54
N ALA A 249 -5.43 2.71 17.94
CA ALA A 249 -4.48 2.19 18.93
C ALA A 249 -5.12 2.05 20.31
N ILE A 250 -6.04 2.95 20.69
CA ILE A 250 -6.85 2.86 21.91
C ILE A 250 -7.81 1.66 21.85
N ILE A 251 -8.34 1.31 20.68
CA ILE A 251 -9.24 0.15 20.48
C ILE A 251 -8.46 -1.18 20.37
N GLY A 252 -7.12 -1.13 20.23
CA GLY A 252 -6.26 -2.30 20.34
C GLY A 252 -6.29 -3.25 19.13
N VAL A 253 -6.68 -2.74 17.95
CA VAL A 253 -6.66 -3.47 16.67
C VAL A 253 -5.25 -3.41 16.08
N ALA A 254 -4.55 -4.55 16.03
CA ALA A 254 -3.17 -4.60 15.52
C ALA A 254 -3.11 -4.84 14.01
N GLU A 255 -4.00 -5.68 13.48
CA GLU A 255 -4.18 -5.93 12.04
C GLU A 255 -5.21 -4.96 11.46
N PHE A 256 -4.81 -4.17 10.48
CA PHE A 256 -5.73 -3.42 9.64
C PHE A 256 -6.17 -4.29 8.45
N ASN A 257 -7.34 -4.90 8.57
CA ASN A 257 -7.93 -5.76 7.54
C ASN A 257 -9.27 -5.18 7.06
N PRO A 258 -9.31 -4.51 5.89
CA PRO A 258 -10.52 -3.84 5.41
C PRO A 258 -11.71 -4.78 5.16
N LYS A 259 -11.46 -6.08 4.95
CA LYS A 259 -12.51 -7.08 4.66
C LYS A 259 -13.20 -7.63 5.90
N SER A 260 -12.71 -7.33 7.12
CA SER A 260 -13.14 -8.04 8.33
C SER A 260 -13.58 -7.13 9.48
N GLY A 261 -14.48 -7.66 10.32
CA GLY A 261 -14.73 -7.22 11.69
C GLY A 261 -14.89 -5.70 11.88
N LEU A 262 -14.12 -5.17 12.83
CA LEU A 262 -14.18 -3.76 13.27
C LEU A 262 -13.68 -2.78 12.20
N VAL A 263 -12.68 -3.15 11.41
CA VAL A 263 -12.09 -2.27 10.39
C VAL A 263 -13.06 -2.07 9.24
N GLY A 264 -13.70 -3.14 8.76
CA GLY A 264 -14.74 -3.04 7.73
C GLY A 264 -15.93 -2.20 8.20
N ALA A 265 -16.36 -2.35 9.45
CA ALA A 265 -17.42 -1.53 10.05
C ALA A 265 -17.01 -0.04 10.14
N PHE A 266 -15.76 0.23 10.54
CA PHE A 266 -15.23 1.58 10.62
C PHE A 266 -15.17 2.27 9.24
N ILE A 267 -14.70 1.58 8.21
CA ILE A 267 -14.68 2.10 6.83
C ILE A 267 -16.11 2.44 6.38
N LYS A 268 -17.09 1.55 6.63
CA LYS A 268 -18.50 1.81 6.33
C LYS A 268 -19.04 3.06 7.03
N ALA A 269 -18.69 3.26 8.30
CA ALA A 269 -19.10 4.44 9.05
C ALA A 269 -18.52 5.75 8.47
N ILE A 270 -17.24 5.73 8.04
CA ILE A 270 -16.63 6.89 7.35
C ILE A 270 -17.35 7.17 6.03
N CYS A 271 -17.59 6.16 5.20
CA CYS A 271 -18.29 6.33 3.93
C CYS A 271 -19.66 7.00 4.12
N LEU A 272 -20.47 6.47 5.06
CA LEU A 272 -21.80 6.99 5.36
C LEU A 272 -21.75 8.45 5.80
N LYS A 273 -20.80 8.82 6.66
CA LYS A 273 -20.63 10.19 7.14
C LYS A 273 -20.17 11.15 6.04
N ALA A 274 -19.32 10.68 5.13
CA ALA A 274 -18.79 11.48 4.03
C ALA A 274 -19.72 11.54 2.81
N GLY A 275 -20.85 10.82 2.82
CA GLY A 275 -21.76 10.72 1.67
C GLY A 275 -21.16 9.96 0.49
N ILE A 276 -20.24 9.03 0.77
CA ILE A 276 -19.46 8.30 -0.22
C ILE A 276 -20.05 6.91 -0.45
N ASP A 277 -20.10 6.46 -1.71
CA ASP A 277 -20.43 5.07 -2.02
C ASP A 277 -19.31 4.14 -1.58
N CYS A 278 -19.60 3.37 -0.54
CA CYS A 278 -18.66 2.44 0.07
C CYS A 278 -18.41 1.19 -0.80
N TYR A 279 -19.23 0.97 -1.83
CA TYR A 279 -19.01 -0.07 -2.85
C TYR A 279 -18.03 0.39 -3.95
N ASP A 280 -17.79 1.70 -4.08
CA ASP A 280 -16.81 2.30 -4.99
C ASP A 280 -15.58 2.86 -4.24
N LEU A 281 -15.17 2.17 -3.16
CA LEU A 281 -14.04 2.60 -2.33
C LEU A 281 -12.74 2.74 -3.13
N LEU A 282 -12.58 1.96 -4.21
CA LEU A 282 -11.41 2.05 -5.10
C LEU A 282 -11.34 3.42 -5.79
N SER A 283 -12.40 3.85 -6.48
CA SER A 283 -12.40 5.17 -7.16
C SER A 283 -12.34 6.33 -6.17
N VAL A 284 -12.83 6.14 -4.95
CA VAL A 284 -12.73 7.14 -3.89
C VAL A 284 -11.29 7.31 -3.41
N ILE A 285 -10.51 6.23 -3.34
CA ILE A 285 -9.12 6.25 -2.87
C ILE A 285 -8.15 6.62 -3.99
N THR A 286 -8.36 6.12 -5.21
CA THR A 286 -7.41 6.31 -6.32
C THR A 286 -7.79 7.46 -7.24
N GLY A 287 -9.01 7.98 -7.15
CA GLY A 287 -9.57 8.94 -8.09
C GLY A 287 -10.45 8.28 -9.17
N LYS A 288 -11.20 9.11 -9.89
CA LYS A 288 -12.17 8.66 -10.91
C LYS A 288 -11.46 7.87 -12.01
N ASN A 289 -11.86 6.61 -12.18
CA ASN A 289 -11.29 5.75 -13.21
C ASN A 289 -11.97 5.98 -14.57
N CYS A 290 -11.19 6.14 -15.63
CA CYS A 290 -11.69 6.29 -17.01
C CYS A 290 -11.93 4.96 -17.73
N CYS A 291 -11.28 3.90 -17.27
CA CYS A 291 -10.74 2.90 -18.16
C CYS A 291 -10.93 1.45 -17.67
N LEU A 292 -11.32 1.24 -16.41
CA LEU A 292 -11.66 -0.08 -15.87
C LEU A 292 -13.16 -0.36 -16.03
N ASN A 293 -13.49 -1.57 -16.47
CA ASN A 293 -14.87 -2.05 -16.52
C ASN A 293 -15.26 -2.75 -15.20
N ALA A 294 -16.55 -2.95 -14.99
CA ALA A 294 -17.08 -3.58 -13.76
C ALA A 294 -16.48 -4.98 -13.51
N SER A 295 -16.31 -5.80 -14.55
CA SER A 295 -15.73 -7.14 -14.38
C SER A 295 -14.28 -7.13 -13.91
N THR A 296 -13.47 -6.14 -14.30
CA THR A 296 -12.10 -5.98 -13.80
C THR A 296 -12.11 -5.56 -12.33
N ILE A 297 -13.04 -4.68 -11.94
CA ILE A 297 -13.20 -4.26 -10.55
C ILE A 297 -13.63 -5.44 -9.67
N ASP A 298 -14.58 -6.27 -10.12
CA ASP A 298 -15.01 -7.46 -9.38
C ASP A 298 -13.86 -8.45 -9.17
N LEU A 299 -13.04 -8.66 -10.20
CA LEU A 299 -11.86 -9.52 -10.11
C LEU A 299 -10.80 -8.95 -9.16
N PHE A 300 -10.61 -7.64 -9.17
CA PHE A 300 -9.75 -6.94 -8.22
C PHE A 300 -10.26 -7.15 -6.79
N LEU A 301 -11.53 -6.88 -6.51
CA LEU A 301 -12.14 -7.01 -5.18
C LEU A 301 -12.21 -8.46 -4.67
N ALA A 302 -12.24 -9.44 -5.57
CA ALA A 302 -12.14 -10.85 -5.20
C ALA A 302 -10.77 -11.19 -4.56
N ASN A 303 -9.71 -10.46 -4.92
CA ASN A 303 -8.36 -10.64 -4.40
C ASN A 303 -8.05 -9.61 -3.30
N GLU A 304 -8.39 -8.36 -3.55
CA GLU A 304 -8.01 -7.16 -2.79
C GLU A 304 -9.21 -6.54 -2.06
N PRO A 305 -9.02 -5.71 -1.03
CA PRO A 305 -7.74 -5.34 -0.40
C PRO A 305 -7.12 -6.42 0.50
N GLN A 306 -5.79 -6.39 0.61
CA GLN A 306 -4.99 -7.13 1.60
C GLN A 306 -4.97 -6.43 2.96
N SER A 307 -4.53 -7.19 3.98
CA SER A 307 -4.25 -6.67 5.32
C SER A 307 -2.88 -5.99 5.40
N THR A 308 -2.76 -5.04 6.32
CA THR A 308 -1.50 -4.40 6.74
C THR A 308 -1.53 -4.21 8.25
N SER A 309 -0.45 -3.76 8.89
CA SER A 309 -0.54 -3.40 10.31
C SER A 309 -1.26 -2.06 10.49
N THR A 310 -2.03 -1.93 11.58
CA THR A 310 -2.58 -0.64 11.99
C THR A 310 -1.46 0.37 12.20
N LYS A 311 -0.32 -0.05 12.78
CA LYS A 311 0.85 0.82 12.98
C LYS A 311 1.40 1.38 11.67
N ASN A 312 1.37 0.61 10.57
CA ASN A 312 1.76 1.11 9.25
C ASN A 312 0.79 2.19 8.73
N MET A 313 -0.53 2.00 8.91
CA MET A 313 -1.52 3.03 8.55
C MET A 313 -1.35 4.32 9.37
N ILE A 314 -0.98 4.17 10.66
CA ILE A 314 -0.62 5.31 11.51
C ILE A 314 0.62 6.01 10.99
N HIS A 315 1.64 5.26 10.58
CA HIS A 315 2.86 5.84 10.04
C HIS A 315 2.58 6.62 8.76
N LEU A 316 1.83 6.05 7.82
CA LEU A 316 1.42 6.77 6.61
C LEU A 316 0.68 8.07 6.95
N SER A 317 -0.22 8.03 7.95
CA SER A 317 -0.91 9.23 8.44
C SER A 317 0.03 10.28 9.04
N GLN A 318 1.14 9.88 9.68
CA GLN A 318 2.17 10.79 10.14
C GLN A 318 2.87 11.46 8.95
N THR A 319 3.22 10.69 7.91
CA THR A 319 3.81 11.24 6.68
C THR A 319 2.93 12.31 6.03
N VAL A 320 1.60 12.11 5.99
CA VAL A 320 0.66 13.13 5.49
C VAL A 320 0.74 14.42 6.29
N ARG A 321 0.71 14.32 7.63
CA ARG A 321 0.65 15.48 8.52
C ARG A 321 1.97 16.24 8.61
N ASP A 322 3.07 15.49 8.70
CA ASP A 322 4.40 16.03 8.91
C ASP A 322 4.99 16.59 7.61
N LYS A 323 4.46 16.16 6.45
CA LYS A 323 4.90 16.54 5.09
C LYS A 323 6.37 16.23 4.81
N GLU A 324 6.92 15.29 5.57
CA GLU A 324 8.31 14.87 5.46
C GLU A 324 8.40 13.35 5.59
N LEU A 325 9.36 12.76 4.88
CA LEU A 325 9.69 11.35 5.00
C LEU A 325 10.53 11.12 6.25
N ARG A 326 9.88 10.72 7.33
CA ARG A 326 10.52 10.40 8.61
C ARG A 326 10.20 8.98 9.04
N LYS A 327 11.06 8.46 9.91
CA LYS A 327 10.78 7.23 10.65
C LYS A 327 9.58 7.42 11.59
N TYR A 328 9.00 6.31 12.03
CA TYR A 328 7.77 6.30 12.81
C TYR A 328 7.89 7.15 14.08
N ASN A 329 6.92 8.04 14.31
CA ASN A 329 6.85 8.82 15.52
C ASN A 329 6.08 8.05 16.61
N TYR A 330 6.74 7.76 17.73
CA TYR A 330 6.15 7.05 18.87
C TYR A 330 5.30 7.98 19.79
N GLY A 331 4.90 9.15 19.30
CA GLY A 331 3.96 10.06 19.95
C GLY A 331 4.55 10.93 21.07
N SER A 332 5.80 10.70 21.48
CA SER A 332 6.48 11.54 22.47
C SER A 332 7.98 11.54 22.28
N GLY A 333 8.63 12.66 22.61
CA GLY A 333 10.10 12.78 22.54
C GLY A 333 10.83 11.75 23.40
N LYS A 334 10.26 11.35 24.55
CA LYS A 334 10.81 10.30 25.41
C LYS A 334 10.77 8.92 24.73
N SER A 335 9.66 8.60 24.05
CA SER A 335 9.54 7.32 23.35
C SER A 335 10.46 7.28 22.14
N ASN A 336 10.50 8.36 21.35
CA ASN A 336 11.45 8.49 20.23
C ASN A 336 12.90 8.40 20.70
N MET A 337 13.26 9.00 21.84
CA MET A 337 14.61 8.89 22.42
C MET A 337 14.98 7.43 22.72
N LYS A 338 14.03 6.61 23.21
CA LYS A 338 14.24 5.18 23.47
C LYS A 338 14.48 4.39 22.17
N HIS A 339 13.84 4.79 21.07
CA HIS A 339 13.92 4.07 19.78
C HIS A 339 15.07 4.55 18.89
N TYR A 340 15.38 5.84 18.89
CA TYR A 340 16.29 6.47 17.92
C TYR A 340 17.48 7.17 18.57
N GLY A 341 17.52 7.31 19.90
CA GLY A 341 18.52 8.14 20.58
C GLY A 341 18.33 9.64 20.35
N GLN A 342 17.19 10.07 19.80
CA GLN A 342 16.82 11.47 19.58
C GLN A 342 15.30 11.68 19.75
N ALA A 343 14.89 12.88 20.15
CA ALA A 343 13.49 13.19 20.47
C ALA A 343 12.60 13.29 19.23
N LEU A 344 13.17 13.71 18.09
CA LEU A 344 12.48 13.77 16.81
C LEU A 344 12.89 12.54 15.97
N PRO A 345 11.96 11.81 15.35
CA PRO A 345 12.31 10.70 14.46
C PRO A 345 13.23 11.16 13.31
N PRO A 346 14.29 10.39 12.98
CA PRO A 346 15.16 10.71 11.85
C PRO A 346 14.38 10.82 10.53
N ALA A 347 14.80 11.75 9.67
CA ALA A 347 14.30 11.86 8.31
C ALA A 347 15.07 10.92 7.37
N TYR A 348 14.40 10.38 6.36
CA TYR A 348 15.04 9.72 5.23
C TYR A 348 15.67 10.79 4.33
N ASN A 349 16.97 10.68 4.08
CA ASN A 349 17.70 11.65 3.28
C ASN A 349 17.59 11.32 1.79
N ILE A 350 16.46 11.65 1.17
CA ILE A 350 16.21 11.34 -0.26
C ILE A 350 17.29 11.96 -1.18
N SER A 351 17.92 13.06 -0.79
CA SER A 351 19.05 13.65 -1.50
C SER A 351 20.32 12.77 -1.51
N ALA A 352 20.35 11.69 -0.72
CA ALA A 352 21.41 10.69 -0.74
C ALA A 352 21.23 9.61 -1.83
N ILE A 353 20.07 9.57 -2.52
CA ILE A 353 19.89 8.71 -3.69
C ILE A 353 20.90 9.16 -4.76
N PRO A 354 21.72 8.25 -5.33
CA PRO A 354 22.73 8.65 -6.31
C PRO A 354 22.13 9.32 -7.54
N HIS A 355 22.71 10.45 -7.93
CA HIS A 355 22.24 11.25 -9.07
C HIS A 355 22.39 10.54 -10.42
N ASP A 356 23.25 9.52 -10.50
CA ASP A 356 23.48 8.69 -11.67
C ASP A 356 22.61 7.43 -11.73
N LEU A 357 21.78 7.19 -10.69
CA LEU A 357 20.81 6.09 -10.70
C LEU A 357 19.74 6.35 -11.76
N PRO A 358 19.58 5.47 -12.78
CA PRO A 358 18.54 5.66 -13.78
C PRO A 358 17.15 5.44 -13.15
N LEU A 359 16.32 6.48 -13.20
CA LEU A 359 14.94 6.48 -12.67
C LEU A 359 13.95 6.79 -13.79
N PHE A 360 12.89 6.00 -13.87
CA PHE A 360 11.71 6.28 -14.69
C PHE A 360 10.52 6.56 -13.78
N PHE A 361 9.73 7.57 -14.09
CA PHE A 361 8.54 7.95 -13.34
C PHE A 361 7.32 7.91 -14.26
N SER A 362 6.22 7.35 -13.76
CA SER A 362 4.92 7.38 -14.41
C SER A 362 3.85 7.67 -13.37
N TYR A 363 3.01 8.67 -13.60
CA TYR A 363 1.94 9.08 -12.70
C TYR A 363 0.68 9.40 -13.51
N GLY A 364 -0.48 9.32 -12.86
CA GLY A 364 -1.76 9.67 -13.46
C GLY A 364 -2.16 11.10 -13.08
N GLY A 365 -2.51 11.94 -14.06
CA GLY A 365 -2.94 13.32 -13.79
C GLY A 365 -4.27 13.46 -13.03
N LEU A 366 -4.96 12.36 -12.76
CA LEU A 366 -6.18 12.28 -11.96
C LEU A 366 -6.03 11.37 -10.73
N ASP A 367 -4.79 10.98 -10.40
CA ASP A 367 -4.49 10.17 -9.22
C ASP A 367 -4.70 11.01 -7.95
N CYS A 368 -5.64 10.60 -7.09
CA CYS A 368 -5.97 11.34 -5.87
C CYS A 368 -5.03 11.04 -4.69
N LEU A 369 -4.14 10.05 -4.84
CA LEU A 369 -3.24 9.59 -3.78
C LEU A 369 -1.80 10.02 -4.07
N ALA A 370 -1.30 9.73 -5.27
CA ALA A 370 -0.03 10.23 -5.78
C ALA A 370 -0.30 11.48 -6.64
N ASP A 371 -0.65 12.58 -5.97
CA ASP A 371 -0.99 13.85 -6.63
C ASP A 371 0.18 14.40 -7.46
N VAL A 372 -0.12 15.14 -8.52
CA VAL A 372 0.87 15.71 -9.46
C VAL A 372 1.86 16.66 -8.77
N THR A 373 1.49 17.27 -7.64
CA THR A 373 2.33 18.22 -6.88
C THR A 373 3.34 17.51 -5.97
N ASP A 374 2.98 16.33 -5.44
CA ASP A 374 3.85 15.50 -4.58
C ASP A 374 4.92 14.79 -5.42
#